data_AF-A0A661X0Q8-F1
#
_entry.id   AF-A0A661X0Q8-F1
#
_cell.length_a   1.000
_cell.length_b   1.000
_cell.length_c   1.000
_cell.angle_alpha   90.00
_cell.angle_beta   90.00
_cell.angle_gamma   90.00
#
_symmetry.space_group_name_H-M   'P 1'
#
loop_
_entity.id
_entity.type
_entity.pdbx_description
1 polymer ?
#
loop_
_entity_poly.entity_id
_entity_poly.type
_entity_poly.pdbx_seq_one_letter_code
_entity_poly.pdbx_strand_id
1 'polypeptide(L)'
;MLNRKVLILNQNYEPLTISTVKRAVILLYSQKVDMVEHYDAELHSVSMSMACPSVVRLRSYIYKPYSDVPLNRKNIMKRDNHTCQYCGKNSRPMTIDHVIPKSFGGKDTWENLVCACLKCNSKKGNRTPEMAGMKLLRKPKKPS
;
A
#
# COMPACT_ATOMS: atom_id res chain seq x y z
N MET A 1 21.74 -14.25 13.54
CA MET A 1 22.22 -14.09 12.14
C MET A 1 21.13 -14.34 11.09
N LEU A 2 20.38 -15.45 11.14
CA LEU A 2 19.40 -15.82 10.10
C LEU A 2 18.20 -14.86 9.89
N ASN A 3 17.89 -14.01 10.88
CA ASN A 3 16.84 -12.99 10.79
C ASN A 3 17.33 -11.63 10.28
N ARG A 4 18.63 -11.49 9.98
CA ARG A 4 19.16 -10.27 9.36
C ARG A 4 18.47 -10.03 8.03
N LYS A 5 18.32 -8.75 7.69
CA LYS A 5 17.61 -8.32 6.49
C LYS A 5 18.47 -8.60 5.25
N VAL A 6 17.83 -9.01 4.17
CA VAL A 6 18.49 -9.20 2.87
C VAL A 6 17.67 -8.46 1.82
N LEU A 7 18.31 -7.63 1.01
CA LEU A 7 17.64 -6.99 -0.12
C LEU A 7 17.49 -7.98 -1.26
N ILE A 8 16.28 -8.17 -1.76
CA ILE A 8 16.01 -8.94 -2.98
C ILE A 8 15.84 -7.95 -4.13
N LEU A 9 16.69 -8.09 -5.14
CA LEU A 9 16.62 -7.38 -6.40
C LEU A 9 15.89 -8.23 -7.45
N ASN A 10 15.23 -7.54 -8.37
CA ASN A 10 14.73 -8.15 -9.60
C ASN A 10 15.90 -8.48 -10.55
N GLN A 11 15.64 -9.19 -11.65
CA GLN A 11 16.69 -9.59 -12.61
C GLN A 11 17.48 -8.39 -13.18
N ASN A 12 16.81 -7.25 -13.34
CA ASN A 12 17.39 -5.98 -13.81
C ASN A 12 17.99 -5.11 -12.69
N TYR A 13 18.25 -5.68 -11.51
CA TYR A 13 18.81 -4.99 -10.34
C TYR A 13 17.89 -3.96 -9.65
N GLU A 14 16.62 -3.87 -10.04
CA GLU A 14 15.65 -3.03 -9.33
C GLU A 14 15.33 -3.60 -7.93
N PRO A 15 15.28 -2.77 -6.87
CA PRO A 15 14.88 -3.21 -5.54
C PRO A 15 13.45 -3.75 -5.51
N LEU A 16 13.26 -5.00 -5.08
CA LEU A 16 11.94 -5.65 -5.09
C LEU A 16 11.31 -5.69 -3.70
N THR A 17 12.05 -6.18 -2.70
CA THR A 17 11.60 -6.25 -1.31
C THR A 17 12.77 -6.56 -0.37
N ILE A 18 12.53 -6.47 0.93
CA ILE A 18 13.45 -6.92 1.97
C ILE A 18 12.95 -8.25 2.54
N SER A 19 13.84 -9.24 2.61
CA SER A 19 13.60 -10.56 3.19
C SER A 19 14.54 -10.82 4.37
N THR A 20 14.68 -12.09 4.75
CA THR A 20 15.63 -12.54 5.78
C THR A 20 16.71 -13.43 5.17
N VAL A 21 17.86 -13.51 5.84
CA VAL A 21 18.96 -14.43 5.48
C VAL A 21 18.45 -15.86 5.34
N LYS A 22 17.63 -16.35 6.26
CA LYS A 22 17.02 -17.69 6.18
C LYS A 22 16.33 -17.93 4.83
N ARG A 23 15.53 -16.97 4.37
CA ARG A 23 14.78 -17.10 3.12
C ARG A 23 15.70 -16.97 1.90
N ALA A 24 16.69 -16.08 1.97
CA ALA A 24 17.69 -15.90 0.93
C ALA A 24 18.54 -17.16 0.70
N VAL A 25 18.95 -17.85 1.77
CA VAL A 25 19.70 -19.13 1.68
C VAL A 25 18.86 -20.20 0.99
N ILE A 26 17.56 -20.33 1.31
CA ILE A 26 16.67 -21.26 0.62
C ILE A 26 16.58 -20.94 -0.88
N LEU A 27 16.52 -19.65 -1.24
CA LEU A 27 16.48 -19.22 -2.64
C LEU A 27 17.80 -19.48 -3.38
N LEU A 28 18.94 -19.30 -2.71
CA LEU A 28 20.26 -19.61 -3.26
C LEU A 28 20.40 -21.11 -3.51
N TYR A 29 20.04 -21.94 -2.52
CA TYR A 29 20.12 -23.39 -2.63
C TYR A 29 19.18 -23.96 -3.71
N SER A 30 18.00 -23.35 -3.88
CA SER A 30 17.06 -23.69 -4.97
C SER A 30 17.40 -23.03 -6.31
N GLN A 31 18.56 -22.37 -6.43
CA GLN A 31 19.07 -21.74 -7.65
C GLN A 31 18.10 -20.72 -8.27
N LYS A 32 17.32 -20.01 -7.44
CA LYS A 32 16.36 -18.98 -7.89
C LYS A 32 16.95 -17.57 -7.88
N VAL A 33 18.00 -17.37 -7.10
CA VAL A 33 18.70 -16.08 -6.96
C VAL A 33 20.19 -16.29 -7.08
N ASP A 34 20.89 -15.24 -7.49
CA ASP A 34 22.34 -15.11 -7.38
C ASP A 34 22.67 -14.20 -6.19
N MET A 35 23.77 -14.49 -5.49
CA MET A 35 24.29 -13.61 -4.43
C MET A 35 25.00 -12.43 -5.10
N VAL A 36 24.63 -11.20 -4.72
CA VAL A 36 25.26 -9.97 -5.22
C VAL A 36 26.23 -9.42 -4.19
N GLU A 37 25.77 -9.34 -2.94
CA GLU A 37 26.57 -8.87 -1.81
C GLU A 37 26.35 -9.79 -0.61
N HIS A 38 27.33 -9.81 0.29
CA HIS A 38 27.27 -10.53 1.55
C HIS A 38 27.65 -9.63 2.72
N TYR A 39 27.31 -10.08 3.92
CA TYR A 39 27.87 -9.54 5.14
C TYR A 39 29.27 -10.10 5.37
N ASP A 40 30.05 -9.41 6.19
CA ASP A 40 31.27 -9.95 6.79
C ASP A 40 30.91 -10.95 7.90
N ALA A 41 30.35 -12.10 7.48
CA ALA A 41 29.94 -13.21 8.33
C ALA A 41 29.74 -14.47 7.47
N GLU A 42 30.00 -15.63 8.04
CA GLU A 42 29.76 -16.92 7.41
C GLU A 42 28.58 -17.66 8.05
N LEU A 43 27.92 -18.48 7.24
CA LEU A 43 26.91 -19.45 7.66
C LEU A 43 27.50 -20.83 7.56
N HIS A 44 27.34 -21.63 8.61
CA HIS A 44 27.88 -22.98 8.68
C HIS A 44 26.77 -24.01 8.87
N SER A 45 26.92 -25.13 8.17
CA SER A 45 26.26 -26.40 8.45
C SER A 45 27.33 -27.42 8.85
N VAL A 46 26.91 -28.63 9.21
CA VAL A 46 27.84 -29.73 9.54
C VAL A 46 28.73 -30.11 8.34
N SER A 47 28.27 -29.89 7.11
CA SER A 47 28.94 -30.35 5.89
C SER A 47 29.32 -29.24 4.90
N MET A 48 29.01 -27.98 5.19
CA MET A 48 29.20 -26.86 4.25
C MET A 48 29.28 -25.53 4.98
N SER A 49 30.07 -24.59 4.45
CA SER A 49 30.01 -23.18 4.80
C SER A 49 29.66 -22.32 3.58
N MET A 50 29.09 -21.15 3.83
CA MET A 50 28.83 -20.15 2.80
C MET A 50 28.85 -18.74 3.37
N ALA A 51 29.14 -17.75 2.53
CA ALA A 51 28.99 -16.34 2.91
C ALA A 51 27.53 -16.00 3.29
N CYS A 52 27.36 -15.12 4.26
CA CYS A 52 26.04 -14.71 4.74
C CYS A 52 25.46 -13.62 3.82
N PRO A 53 24.42 -13.89 3.01
CA PRO A 53 23.93 -12.94 2.00
C PRO A 53 23.40 -11.65 2.63
N SER A 54 23.65 -10.51 1.97
CA SER A 54 23.09 -9.19 2.29
C SER A 54 22.25 -8.63 1.14
N VAL A 55 22.61 -8.95 -0.11
CA VAL A 55 21.84 -8.64 -1.32
C VAL A 55 21.82 -9.84 -2.25
N VAL A 56 20.64 -10.21 -2.74
CA VAL A 56 20.48 -11.28 -3.74
C VAL A 56 19.63 -10.78 -4.92
N ARG A 57 19.87 -11.33 -6.11
CA ARG A 57 19.17 -10.96 -7.34
C ARG A 57 18.42 -12.15 -7.91
N LEU A 58 17.16 -11.98 -8.26
CA LEU A 58 16.38 -13.02 -8.94
C LEU A 58 16.97 -13.35 -10.31
N ARG A 59 16.97 -14.64 -10.66
CA ARG A 59 17.39 -15.10 -12.00
C ARG A 59 16.33 -14.85 -13.06
N SER A 60 15.06 -14.81 -12.68
CA SER A 60 13.94 -14.48 -13.56
C SER A 60 13.38 -13.10 -13.24
N TYR A 61 12.99 -12.37 -14.29
CA TYR A 61 12.28 -11.11 -14.14
C TYR A 61 10.90 -11.34 -13.55
N ILE A 62 10.58 -10.65 -12.46
CA ILE A 62 9.22 -10.57 -11.94
C ILE A 62 8.64 -9.23 -12.35
N TYR A 63 7.62 -9.26 -13.19
CA TYR A 63 6.78 -8.10 -13.43
C TYR A 63 5.93 -7.84 -12.18
N LYS A 64 6.22 -6.75 -11.47
CA LYS A 64 5.41 -6.30 -10.35
C LYS A 64 4.58 -5.12 -10.85
N PRO A 65 3.31 -5.31 -11.25
CA PRO A 65 2.45 -4.17 -11.49
C PRO A 65 2.42 -3.34 -10.21
N TYR A 66 2.49 -2.02 -10.33
CA TYR A 66 2.38 -1.11 -9.19
C TYR A 66 1.18 -1.57 -8.34
N SER A 67 1.44 -2.01 -7.11
CA SER A 67 0.37 -2.56 -6.27
C SER A 67 -0.60 -1.42 -6.00
N ASP A 68 -1.77 -1.49 -6.61
CA ASP A 68 -2.82 -0.50 -6.46
C ASP A 68 -3.06 -0.21 -4.98
N VAL A 69 -3.12 1.08 -4.63
CA VAL A 69 -3.48 1.48 -3.26
C VAL A 69 -4.86 0.89 -2.97
N PRO A 70 -5.00 0.00 -1.96
CA PRO A 70 -6.26 -0.66 -1.72
C PRO A 70 -7.30 0.35 -1.26
N LEU A 71 -8.52 0.22 -1.76
CA LEU A 71 -9.63 1.06 -1.34
C LEU A 71 -10.07 0.65 0.06
N ASN A 72 -9.75 1.46 1.06
CA ASN A 72 -10.21 1.28 2.43
C ASN A 72 -10.36 2.64 3.14
N ARG A 73 -11.08 2.64 4.26
CA ARG A 73 -11.34 3.85 5.06
C ARG A 73 -10.06 4.60 5.43
N LYS A 74 -9.00 3.91 5.85
CA LYS A 74 -7.72 4.53 6.23
C LYS A 74 -7.09 5.28 5.06
N ASN A 75 -7.10 4.70 3.87
CA ASN A 75 -6.51 5.30 2.69
C ASN A 75 -7.37 6.45 2.12
N ILE A 76 -8.69 6.40 2.22
CA ILE A 76 -9.57 7.55 1.86
C ILE A 76 -9.33 8.72 2.82
N MET A 77 -9.27 8.45 4.13
CA MET A 77 -8.95 9.47 5.14
C MET A 77 -7.58 10.10 4.89
N LYS A 78 -6.58 9.29 4.54
CA LYS A 78 -5.23 9.77 4.22
C LYS A 78 -5.23 10.62 2.93
N ARG A 79 -5.90 10.17 1.87
CA ARG A 79 -6.04 10.91 0.60
C ARG A 79 -6.62 12.31 0.84
N ASP A 80 -7.65 12.39 1.68
CA ASP A 80 -8.36 13.63 1.98
C ASP A 80 -7.72 14.43 3.12
N ASN A 81 -6.54 14.03 3.59
CA ASN A 81 -5.82 14.64 4.71
C ASN A 81 -6.70 14.84 5.96
N HIS A 82 -7.54 13.85 6.27
CA HIS A 82 -8.51 13.89 7.37
C HIS A 82 -9.41 15.15 7.37
N THR A 83 -9.66 15.72 6.20
CA THR A 83 -10.39 16.98 6.03
C THR A 83 -11.73 16.72 5.37
N CYS A 84 -12.80 17.30 5.92
CA CYS A 84 -14.14 17.17 5.37
C CYS A 84 -14.18 17.75 3.95
N GLN A 85 -14.52 16.93 2.96
CA GLN A 85 -14.61 17.35 1.56
C GLN A 85 -15.81 18.26 1.27
N TYR A 86 -16.65 18.57 2.26
CA TYR A 86 -17.77 19.49 2.12
C TYR A 86 -17.53 20.85 2.78
N CYS A 87 -17.00 20.88 4.01
CA CYS A 87 -16.82 22.13 4.77
C CYS A 87 -15.36 22.51 5.01
N GLY A 88 -14.39 21.67 4.64
CA GLY A 88 -12.96 21.95 4.77
C GLY A 88 -12.40 21.86 6.17
N LYS A 89 -13.22 21.51 7.16
CA LYS A 89 -12.76 21.37 8.55
C LYS A 89 -12.17 19.98 8.78
N ASN A 90 -11.06 19.94 9.52
CA ASN A 90 -10.54 18.72 10.13
C ASN A 90 -11.18 18.60 11.52
N SER A 91 -12.21 17.77 11.62
CA SER A 91 -12.95 17.53 12.86
C SER A 91 -12.76 16.09 13.31
N ARG A 92 -12.94 15.79 14.59
CA ARG A 92 -12.97 14.39 15.07
C ARG A 92 -14.33 14.11 15.72
N PRO A 93 -14.96 12.96 15.47
CA PRO A 93 -14.56 11.91 14.52
C PRO A 93 -14.91 12.25 13.05
N MET A 94 -14.11 11.72 12.11
CA MET A 94 -14.41 11.76 10.66
C MET A 94 -15.08 10.46 10.19
N THR A 95 -16.01 10.58 9.24
CA THR A 95 -16.70 9.47 8.57
C THR A 95 -16.31 9.39 7.09
N ILE A 96 -16.67 8.28 6.46
CA ILE A 96 -16.65 8.15 5.00
C ILE A 96 -18.08 8.34 4.53
N ASP A 97 -18.26 9.14 3.49
CA ASP A 97 -19.54 9.37 2.84
C ASP A 97 -19.45 9.01 1.35
N HIS A 98 -20.56 8.50 0.82
CA HIS A 98 -20.73 8.23 -0.59
C HIS A 98 -21.27 9.49 -1.28
N VAL A 99 -20.51 10.08 -2.20
CA VAL A 99 -20.93 11.25 -2.98
C VAL A 99 -22.27 10.99 -3.64
N ILE A 100 -22.38 9.91 -4.42
CA ILE A 100 -23.64 9.33 -4.87
C ILE A 100 -24.08 8.33 -3.80
N PRO A 101 -25.21 8.53 -3.10
CA PRO A 101 -25.68 7.61 -2.06
C PRO A 101 -25.93 6.20 -2.60
N LYS A 102 -25.84 5.19 -1.72
CA LYS A 102 -26.16 3.80 -2.08
C LYS A 102 -27.59 3.63 -2.61
N SER A 103 -28.55 4.40 -2.09
CA SER A 103 -29.93 4.41 -2.58
C SER A 103 -30.08 4.88 -4.04
N PHE A 104 -29.09 5.60 -4.56
CA PHE A 104 -29.00 6.03 -5.96
C PHE A 104 -28.00 5.19 -6.76
N GLY A 105 -27.63 3.99 -6.27
CA GLY A 105 -26.71 3.08 -6.94
C GLY A 105 -25.22 3.42 -6.77
N GLY A 106 -24.89 4.29 -5.81
CA GLY A 106 -23.51 4.67 -5.51
C GLY A 106 -22.64 3.49 -5.08
N LYS A 107 -21.53 3.27 -5.80
CA LYS A 107 -20.58 2.18 -5.54
C LYS A 107 -19.50 2.56 -4.54
N ASP A 108 -18.87 1.56 -3.94
CA ASP A 108 -17.66 1.71 -3.15
C ASP A 108 -16.45 1.87 -4.10
N THR A 109 -16.20 3.09 -4.58
CA THR A 109 -15.09 3.43 -5.48
C THR A 109 -14.30 4.63 -4.98
N TRP A 110 -13.07 4.80 -5.48
CA TRP A 110 -12.24 5.96 -5.17
C TRP A 110 -12.91 7.29 -5.57
N GLU A 111 -13.67 7.25 -6.65
CA GLU A 111 -14.38 8.38 -7.26
C GLU A 111 -15.72 8.67 -6.58
N ASN A 112 -16.16 7.83 -5.64
CA ASN A 112 -17.44 8.00 -4.96
C ASN A 112 -17.31 8.13 -3.43
N LEU A 113 -16.18 7.75 -2.84
CA LEU A 113 -15.98 7.84 -1.39
C LEU A 113 -15.15 9.06 -1.03
N VAL A 114 -15.62 9.82 -0.02
CA VAL A 114 -14.95 11.01 0.50
C VAL A 114 -14.94 11.04 2.03
N CYS A 115 -13.96 11.75 2.58
CA CYS A 115 -13.90 12.09 3.99
C CYS A 115 -14.95 13.17 4.33
N ALA A 116 -15.80 12.92 5.34
CA ALA A 116 -16.82 13.85 5.78
C ALA A 116 -16.84 13.97 7.31
N CYS A 117 -17.16 15.16 7.84
CA CYS A 117 -17.48 15.29 9.26
C CYS A 117 -18.91 14.80 9.53
N LEU A 118 -19.21 14.42 10.77
CA LEU A 118 -20.55 13.94 11.15
C LEU A 118 -21.67 14.92 10.76
N LYS A 119 -21.49 16.22 11.03
CA LYS A 119 -22.50 17.26 10.71
C LYS A 119 -22.81 17.32 9.21
N CYS A 120 -21.78 17.34 8.37
CA CYS A 120 -21.95 17.39 6.92
C CYS A 120 -22.51 16.07 6.37
N ASN A 121 -22.04 14.95 6.89
CA ASN A 121 -22.52 13.62 6.50
C ASN A 121 -24.02 13.46 6.81
N SER A 122 -24.45 13.80 8.02
CA SER A 122 -25.87 13.78 8.42
C SER A 122 -26.69 14.80 7.63
N LYS A 123 -26.16 16.00 7.36
CA LYS A 123 -26.86 17.01 6.53
C LYS A 123 -27.12 16.47 5.12
N LYS A 124 -26.13 15.81 4.50
CA LYS A 124 -26.29 15.23 3.16
C LYS A 124 -27.29 14.08 3.18
N GLY A 125 -27.07 13.09 4.06
CA GLY A 125 -27.91 11.89 4.15
C GLY A 125 -27.96 11.13 2.83
N ASN A 126 -29.15 10.62 2.47
CA ASN A 126 -29.40 9.86 1.24
C ASN A 126 -29.55 10.73 -0.03
N ARG A 127 -29.01 11.95 -0.03
CA ARG A 127 -29.04 12.89 -1.16
C ARG A 127 -27.66 13.02 -1.80
N THR A 128 -27.59 13.42 -3.06
CA THR A 128 -26.34 13.87 -3.66
C THR A 128 -25.92 15.22 -3.06
N PRO A 129 -24.64 15.66 -3.20
CA PRO A 129 -24.23 16.98 -2.74
C PRO A 129 -25.10 18.09 -3.32
N GLU A 130 -25.44 18.01 -4.61
CA GLU A 130 -26.27 18.99 -5.31
C GLU A 130 -27.66 19.09 -4.67
N MET A 131 -28.33 17.95 -4.44
CA MET A 131 -29.62 17.89 -3.76
C MET A 131 -29.57 18.40 -2.30
N ALA A 132 -28.41 18.29 -1.65
CA ALA A 132 -28.20 18.80 -0.28
C ALA A 132 -27.74 20.27 -0.23
N GLY A 133 -27.57 20.93 -1.39
CA GLY A 133 -27.00 22.28 -1.48
C GLY A 133 -25.56 22.34 -0.98
N MET A 134 -24.80 21.27 -1.22
CA MET A 134 -23.42 21.07 -0.79
C MET A 134 -22.52 20.93 -2.01
N LYS A 135 -21.28 21.43 -1.89
CA LYS A 135 -20.27 21.28 -2.95
C LYS A 135 -19.09 20.52 -2.40
N LEU A 136 -18.49 19.68 -3.24
CA LEU A 136 -17.23 19.04 -2.94
C LEU A 136 -16.08 20.02 -3.13
N LEU A 137 -15.14 20.03 -2.21
CA LEU A 137 -13.91 20.82 -2.30
C LEU A 137 -12.97 20.30 -3.38
N ARG A 138 -12.93 18.98 -3.57
CA ARG A 138 -12.10 18.31 -4.57
C ARG A 138 -12.88 17.17 -5.18
N LYS A 139 -12.67 16.92 -6.47
CA LYS A 139 -13.23 15.75 -7.13
C LYS A 139 -12.50 14.50 -6.61
N PRO A 140 -13.21 13.53 -6.02
CA PRO A 140 -12.61 12.28 -5.55
C PRO A 140 -12.01 11.52 -6.73
N LYS A 141 -10.78 11.03 -6.55
CA LYS A 141 -10.06 10.18 -7.50
C LYS A 141 -9.16 9.21 -6.76
N LYS A 142 -8.71 8.17 -7.45
CA LYS A 142 -7.68 7.27 -6.95
C LYS A 142 -6.36 8.04 -6.72
N PRO A 143 -5.65 7.80 -5.61
CA PRO A 143 -4.29 8.32 -5.40
C PRO A 143 -3.35 7.81 -6.49
N SER A 144 -2.47 8.69 -6.97
CA SER A 144 -1.36 8.35 -7.86
C SER A 144 -0.13 7.90 -7.07
#